data_AF-A0A936H8C1-F1
#
_entry.id   AF-A0A936H8C1-F1
#
_cell.length_a   1.000
_cell.length_b   1.000
_cell.length_c   1.000
_cell.angle_alpha   90.00
_cell.angle_beta   90.00
_cell.angle_gamma   90.00
#
_symmetry.space_group_name_H-M   'P 1'
#
loop_
_entity.id
_entity.type
_entity.pdbx_description
1 polymer ?
#
loop_
_entity_poly.entity_id
_entity_poly.type
_entity_poly.pdbx_seq_one_letter_code
_entity_poly.pdbx_strand_id
1 'polypeptide(L)' 'MSDARQAIRSAEAAGAAQRSPDSLAASQRLLQEAQKRLRAGSYDAAKQFALEARDQAIRAREKALQPSPIQLAPP' A
#
# COMPACT_ATOMS: atom_id res chain seq x y z
N MET A 1 -5.16 9.89 7.22
CA MET A 1 -5.67 8.54 6.82
C MET A 1 -6.30 8.52 5.43
N SER A 2 -6.91 9.61 4.93
CA SER A 2 -7.47 9.65 3.57
C SER A 2 -6.43 9.27 2.51
N ASP A 3 -5.21 9.81 2.63
CA ASP A 3 -4.11 9.56 1.69
C ASP A 3 -3.70 8.09 1.63
N ALA A 4 -3.60 7.41 2.78
CA ALA A 4 -3.28 5.99 2.85
C ALA A 4 -4.35 5.13 2.15
N ARG A 5 -5.65 5.43 2.38
CA ARG A 5 -6.75 4.73 1.71
C ARG A 5 -6.74 4.95 0.21
N GLN A 6 -6.47 6.17 -0.24
CA GLN A 6 -6.38 6.50 -1.67
C GLN A 6 -5.20 5.77 -2.33
N ALA A 7 -4.05 5.70 -1.63
CA ALA A 7 -2.88 4.98 -2.11
C ALA A 7 -3.15 3.47 -2.25
N ILE A 8 -3.82 2.86 -1.26
CA ILE A 8 -4.20 1.43 -1.31
C ILE A 8 -5.10 1.15 -2.50
N ARG A 9 -6.15 1.96 -2.72
CA ARG A 9 -7.04 1.81 -3.90
C ARG A 9 -6.27 1.96 -5.22
N SER A 10 -5.32 2.89 -5.27
CA SER A 10 -4.48 3.07 -6.45
C SER A 10 -3.57 1.86 -6.71
N ALA A 11 -3.07 1.21 -5.66
CA ALA A 11 -2.29 -0.02 -5.77
C ALA A 11 -3.15 -1.20 -6.24
N GLU A 12 -4.35 -1.35 -5.68
CA GLU A 12 -5.32 -2.36 -6.10
C GLU A 12 -5.69 -2.21 -7.58
N ALA A 13 -5.99 -0.99 -8.02
CA ALA A 13 -6.30 -0.67 -9.41
C ALA A 13 -5.14 -0.96 -10.37
N ALA A 14 -3.88 -0.87 -9.91
CA ALA A 14 -2.70 -1.22 -10.70
C ALA A 14 -2.44 -2.74 -10.78
N GLY A 15 -3.20 -3.55 -10.05
CA GLY A 15 -3.00 -5.00 -9.97
C GLY A 15 -1.96 -5.42 -8.93
N ALA A 16 -1.73 -4.62 -7.89
CA ALA A 16 -0.77 -4.94 -6.84
C ALA A 16 -1.10 -6.23 -6.08
N ALA A 17 -2.36 -6.65 -6.04
CA ALA A 17 -2.74 -7.93 -5.44
C ALA A 17 -2.02 -9.14 -6.08
N GLN A 18 -1.67 -9.04 -7.37
CA GLN A 18 -0.98 -10.11 -8.10
C GLN A 18 0.53 -9.85 -8.18
N ARG A 19 0.91 -8.60 -8.42
CA ARG A 19 2.32 -8.22 -8.69
C ARG A 19 3.12 -7.80 -7.45
N SER A 20 2.43 -7.42 -6.37
CA SER A 20 3.06 -7.01 -5.12
C SER A 20 2.16 -7.28 -3.90
N PRO A 21 1.75 -8.55 -3.69
CA PRO A 21 0.82 -8.91 -2.62
C PRO A 21 1.37 -8.55 -1.23
N ASP A 22 2.67 -8.70 -1.00
CA ASP A 22 3.28 -8.44 0.31
C ASP A 22 3.21 -6.95 0.69
N SER A 23 3.55 -6.05 -0.24
CA SER A 23 3.49 -4.60 0.01
C SER A 23 2.03 -4.13 0.14
N LEU A 24 1.11 -4.72 -0.62
CA LEU A 24 -0.32 -4.43 -0.48
C LEU A 24 -0.85 -4.89 0.89
N ALA A 25 -0.57 -6.12 1.30
CA ALA A 25 -0.98 -6.65 2.59
C ALA A 25 -0.37 -5.84 3.76
N ALA A 26 0.90 -5.46 3.67
CA ALA A 26 1.56 -4.60 4.66
C ALA A 26 0.83 -3.25 4.79
N SER A 27 0.50 -2.60 3.66
CA SER A 27 -0.22 -1.33 3.67
C SER A 27 -1.59 -1.42 4.34
N GLN A 28 -2.35 -2.49 4.07
CA GLN A 28 -3.66 -2.73 4.67
C GLN A 28 -3.55 -2.99 6.18
N ARG A 29 -2.58 -3.79 6.61
CA ARG A 29 -2.32 -4.06 8.04
C ARG A 29 -1.94 -2.79 8.80
N LEU A 30 -1.04 -1.99 8.26
CA LEU A 30 -0.63 -0.71 8.85
C LEU A 30 -1.83 0.25 8.96
N LEU A 31 -2.69 0.32 7.95
CA LEU A 31 -3.90 1.13 8.02
C LEU A 31 -4.88 0.64 9.10
N GLN A 32 -5.02 -0.67 9.29
CA GLN A 32 -5.83 -1.24 10.37
C GLN A 32 -5.27 -0.88 11.75
N GLU A 33 -3.95 -0.98 11.95
CA GLU A 33 -3.30 -0.55 13.19
C GLU A 33 -3.44 0.95 13.43
N ALA A 34 -3.27 1.77 12.39
CA ALA A 34 -3.51 3.21 12.46
C ALA A 34 -4.93 3.51 12.99
N GLN A 35 -5.95 2.80 12.49
CA GLN A 35 -7.33 2.96 12.95
C GLN A 35 -7.54 2.52 14.40
N LYS A 36 -6.89 1.42 14.84
CA LYS A 36 -6.93 0.98 16.24
C LYS A 36 -6.34 2.06 17.16
N ARG A 37 -5.17 2.60 16.80
CA ARG A 37 -4.49 3.66 17.57
C ARG A 37 -5.30 4.95 17.62
N LEU A 38 -5.96 5.32 16.52
CA LEU A 38 -6.84 6.49 16.49
C LEU A 38 -8.05 6.31 17.41
N ARG A 39 -8.69 5.13 17.41
CA ARG A 39 -9.79 4.83 18.35
C ARG A 39 -9.32 4.83 19.82
N ALA A 40 -8.07 4.47 20.07
CA ALA A 40 -7.45 4.53 21.39
C ALA A 40 -6.95 5.93 21.79
N GLY A 41 -7.21 6.98 20.99
CA GLY A 41 -6.74 8.35 21.25
C GLY A 41 -5.24 8.56 21.04
N SER A 42 -4.52 7.57 20.51
CA SER A 42 -3.08 7.65 20.21
C SER A 42 -2.85 8.26 18.83
N TYR A 43 -3.10 9.56 18.68
CA TYR A 43 -3.10 10.25 17.38
C TYR A 43 -1.74 10.25 16.67
N ASP A 44 -0.64 10.48 17.39
CA ASP A 44 0.70 10.49 16.78
C ASP A 44 1.09 9.11 16.23
N ALA A 45 0.86 8.06 17.03
CA ALA A 45 1.07 6.68 16.57
C ALA A 45 0.18 6.36 15.38
N ALA A 46 -1.10 6.75 15.41
CA ALA A 46 -2.01 6.56 14.29
C ALA A 46 -1.54 7.27 13.01
N LYS A 47 -0.96 8.47 13.15
CA LYS A 47 -0.38 9.22 12.03
C LYS A 47 0.82 8.49 11.44
N GLN A 48 1.74 8.00 12.27
CA GLN A 48 2.92 7.24 11.80
C GLN A 48 2.49 5.98 11.03
N PHE A 49 1.62 5.15 11.62
CA PHE A 49 1.09 3.96 10.93
C PHE A 49 0.38 4.29 9.62
N ALA A 50 -0.35 5.42 9.55
CA ALA A 50 -1.00 5.84 8.32
C ALA A 50 -0.01 6.30 7.23
N LEU A 51 1.10 6.95 7.61
CA LEU A 51 2.16 7.33 6.67
C LEU A 51 2.88 6.09 6.13
N GLU A 52 3.25 5.16 7.01
CA GLU A 52 3.86 3.89 6.60
C GLU A 52 2.92 3.08 5.70
N ALA A 53 1.62 3.05 6.01
CA ALA A 53 0.61 2.41 5.16
C ALA A 53 0.59 3.01 3.75
N ARG A 54 0.64 4.34 3.65
CA ARG A 54 0.69 5.05 2.37
C ARG A 54 1.93 4.67 1.58
N ASP A 55 3.10 4.67 2.21
CA ASP A 55 4.36 4.41 1.54
C ASP A 55 4.44 2.95 1.05
N GLN A 56 3.92 1.98 1.82
CA GLN A 56 3.80 0.59 1.37
C GLN A 56 2.83 0.45 0.18
N ALA A 57 1.72 1.17 0.18
CA ALA A 57 0.77 1.16 -0.92
C ALA A 57 1.38 1.77 -2.20
N ILE A 58 2.17 2.85 -2.08
CA ILE A 58 2.91 3.42 -3.21
C ILE A 58 3.89 2.39 -3.79
N ARG A 59 4.69 1.73 -2.94
CA ARG A 59 5.61 0.66 -3.38
C ARG A 59 4.87 -0.50 -4.04
N ALA A 60 3.70 -0.87 -3.51
CA ALA A 60 2.86 -1.92 -4.07
C ALA A 60 2.38 -1.53 -5.49
N ARG A 61 1.91 -0.30 -5.66
CA ARG A 61 1.52 0.26 -6.95
C ARG A 61 2.70 0.31 -7.93
N GLU A 62 3.86 0.81 -7.51
CA GLU A 62 5.03 0.93 -8.38
C GLU A 62 5.48 -0.44 -8.89
N LYS A 63 5.62 -1.42 -8.00
CA LYS A 63 5.90 -2.81 -8.38
C LYS A 63 4.84 -3.38 -9.31
N ALA A 64 3.58 -3.05 -9.08
CA ALA A 64 2.51 -3.43 -9.98
C ALA A 64 2.57 -2.70 -11.32
N LEU A 65 3.13 -1.51 -11.44
CA LEU A 65 3.24 -0.82 -12.72
C LEU A 65 4.53 -1.17 -13.47
N GLN A 66 5.51 -1.79 -12.80
CA GLN A 66 6.74 -2.19 -13.47
C GLN A 66 6.44 -3.25 -14.54
N PRO A 67 6.93 -3.03 -15.78
CA PRO A 67 6.85 -4.06 -16.81
C PRO A 67 7.67 -5.25 -16.34
N SER A 68 7.03 -6.42 -16.23
CA SER A 68 7.77 -7.64 -15.93
C SER A 68 8.75 -7.90 -17.07
N PRO A 69 10.03 -8.22 -16.79
CA PRO A 69 11.07 -8.38 -17.81
C PRO A 69 10.78 -9.51 -18.82
N ILE A 70 9.76 -10.35 -18.57
CA ILE A 70 9.31 -11.40 -19.49
C ILE A 70 8.69 -10.82 -20.78
N GLN A 71 8.32 -9.54 -20.81
CA GLN A 71 7.64 -8.93 -21.96
C GLN A 71 8.58 -8.39 -23.05
N LEU A 72 9.90 -8.52 -22.88
CA LEU A 72 10.94 -8.10 -23.84
C LEU A 72 11.70 -9.31 -24.41
N ALA A 73 11.00 -10.22 -25.07
CA ALA A 73 11.61 -11.17 -25.99
C ALA A 73 10.99 -10.95 -27.39
N PRO A 74 11.70 -10.33 -28.35
CA PRO A 74 11.28 -10.36 -29.74
C PRO A 74 11.48 -11.78 -30.32
N PRO A 75 10.68 -12.18 -31.34
CA PRO A 75 10.81 -13.46 -32.03
C PRO A 75 12.12 -13.61 -32.80
#